data_AF-A0A6P6XK62-F1
#
_entry.id   AF-A0A6P6XK62-F1
#
_cell.length_a   1.000
_cell.length_b   1.000
_cell.length_c   1.000
_cell.angle_alpha   90.00
_cell.angle_beta   90.00
_cell.angle_gamma   90.00
#
_symmetry.space_group_name_H-M   'P 1'
#
loop_
_entity.id
_entity.type
_entity.pdbx_description
1 polymer ?
#
loop_
_entity_poly.entity_id
_entity_poly.type
_entity_poly.pdbx_seq_one_letter_code
_entity_poly.pdbx_strand_id
1 'polypeptide(L)'
;METYYKFLDFIQFGLVPRIPWLQQTVTNLEQCLNIPQRYIIQAFVVFIFWTMATSYFCILLKYIIFYLYPTYQTIRVIHTNANKSELIHWLNYWTVFACIMPIEHYAHNIINSIPFISFIQLIFGYWCYSNYFNGSRIIMERYLLPLYQWIEKNSIDQIGSKAIDQLIEFSNKQNNNVKKKVQKFSTETVTNKLNKKL
;
A
#
# COMPACT_ATOMS: atom_id res chain seq x y z
N MET A 1 2.63 -31.90 29.45
CA MET A 1 3.89 -32.66 29.45
C MET A 1 3.76 -33.93 28.61
N GLU A 2 2.84 -34.85 28.92
CA GLU A 2 2.67 -36.10 28.15
C GLU A 2 2.36 -35.91 26.66
N THR A 3 1.56 -34.89 26.32
CA THR A 3 1.20 -34.58 24.93
C THR A 3 2.41 -34.15 24.07
N TYR A 4 3.38 -33.46 24.67
CA TYR A 4 4.59 -33.01 23.99
C TYR A 4 5.53 -34.19 23.66
N TYR A 5 5.74 -35.09 24.61
CA TYR A 5 6.57 -36.27 24.38
C TYR A 5 5.95 -37.20 23.35
N LYS A 6 4.63 -37.43 23.39
CA LYS A 6 3.91 -38.18 22.34
C LYS A 6 4.10 -37.57 20.95
N PHE A 7 4.14 -36.24 20.84
CA PHE A 7 4.40 -35.56 19.57
C PHE A 7 5.85 -35.71 19.11
N LEU A 8 6.83 -35.57 20.02
CA LEU A 8 8.24 -35.83 19.70
C LEU A 8 8.47 -37.28 19.26
N ASP A 9 7.84 -38.24 19.93
CA ASP A 9 7.94 -39.66 19.57
C ASP A 9 7.27 -39.93 18.21
N PHE A 10 6.15 -39.28 17.90
CA PHE A 10 5.55 -39.34 16.57
C PHE A 10 6.49 -38.78 15.49
N ILE A 11 7.20 -37.67 15.75
CA ILE A 11 8.17 -37.14 14.80
C ILE A 11 9.35 -38.10 14.64
N GLN A 12 9.95 -38.52 15.75
CA GLN A 12 11.17 -39.32 15.78
C GLN A 12 10.95 -40.72 15.18
N PHE A 13 9.85 -41.39 15.51
CA PHE A 13 9.59 -42.77 15.09
C PHE A 13 8.62 -42.87 13.91
N GLY A 14 7.83 -41.82 13.63
CA GLY A 14 6.83 -41.83 12.55
C GLY A 14 7.24 -41.04 11.30
N LEU A 15 7.72 -39.81 11.46
CA LEU A 15 8.02 -38.91 10.32
C LEU A 15 9.46 -39.04 9.81
N VAL A 16 10.44 -39.06 10.71
CA VAL A 16 11.87 -39.09 10.36
C VAL A 16 12.22 -40.30 9.49
N PRO A 17 11.79 -41.54 9.82
CA PRO A 17 12.14 -42.72 9.03
C PRO A 17 11.42 -42.80 7.68
N ARG A 18 10.31 -42.06 7.53
CA ARG A 18 9.49 -42.04 6.32
C ARG A 18 10.13 -41.23 5.19
N ILE A 19 11.08 -40.36 5.53
CA ILE A 19 11.73 -39.43 4.61
C ILE A 19 13.25 -39.74 4.59
N PRO A 20 13.74 -40.47 3.56
CA PRO A 20 15.12 -40.98 3.54
C PRO A 20 16.19 -39.90 3.65
N TRP A 21 16.00 -38.76 2.97
CA TRP A 21 16.96 -37.66 3.01
C TRP A 21 17.05 -37.04 4.42
N LEU A 22 15.94 -36.98 5.14
CA LEU A 22 15.87 -36.37 6.47
C LEU A 22 16.56 -37.28 7.50
N GLN A 23 16.30 -38.59 7.43
CA GLN A 23 16.99 -39.57 8.27
C GLN A 23 18.52 -39.51 8.08
N GLN A 24 18.99 -39.45 6.83
CA GLN A 24 20.42 -39.33 6.52
C GLN A 24 21.03 -38.05 7.11
N THR A 25 20.33 -36.91 7.05
CA THR A 25 20.84 -35.66 7.63
C THR A 25 20.93 -35.71 9.15
N VAL A 26 19.95 -36.29 9.83
CA VAL A 26 19.93 -36.41 11.29
C VAL A 26 21.05 -37.35 11.77
N THR A 27 21.27 -38.48 11.09
CA THR A 27 22.36 -39.40 11.44
C THR A 27 23.74 -38.78 11.18
N ASN A 28 23.91 -38.06 10.07
CA ASN A 28 25.17 -37.36 9.79
C ASN A 28 25.45 -36.28 10.85
N LEU A 29 24.41 -35.54 11.28
CA LEU A 29 24.53 -34.53 12.33
C LEU A 29 24.81 -35.14 13.70
N GLU A 30 24.20 -36.28 14.05
CA GLU A 30 24.49 -37.02 15.29
C GLU A 30 25.96 -37.49 15.33
N GLN A 31 26.49 -38.00 14.21
CA GLN A 31 27.89 -38.41 14.13
C GLN A 31 28.87 -37.24 14.26
N CYS A 32 28.52 -36.07 13.70
CA CYS A 32 29.35 -34.87 13.81
C CYS A 32 29.28 -34.20 15.19
N LEU A 33 28.10 -34.18 15.81
CA LEU A 33 27.85 -33.47 17.06
C LEU A 33 27.98 -34.36 18.30
N ASN A 34 28.03 -35.68 18.14
CA ASN A 34 28.06 -36.67 19.22
C ASN A 34 26.94 -36.45 20.27
N ILE A 35 25.75 -36.04 19.80
CA ILE A 35 24.56 -35.72 20.61
C ILE A 35 23.41 -36.62 20.12
N PRO A 36 22.55 -37.15 21.02
CA PRO A 36 21.43 -38.00 20.63
C PRO A 36 20.45 -37.30 19.67
N GLN A 37 19.94 -38.03 18.67
CA GLN A 37 18.97 -37.52 17.68
C GLN A 37 17.77 -36.80 18.29
N ARG A 38 17.29 -37.24 19.46
CA ARG A 38 16.15 -36.65 20.17
C ARG A 38 16.36 -35.18 20.54
N TYR A 39 17.57 -34.80 20.97
CA TYR A 39 17.88 -33.41 21.32
C TYR A 39 17.97 -32.53 20.08
N ILE A 40 18.46 -33.07 18.95
CA ILE A 40 18.53 -32.35 17.67
C ILE A 40 17.12 -32.04 17.16
N ILE A 41 16.23 -33.03 17.17
CA ILE A 41 14.82 -32.85 16.77
C ILE A 41 14.14 -31.84 17.70
N GLN A 42 14.34 -31.98 19.02
CA GLN A 42 13.78 -31.03 19.99
C GLN A 42 14.29 -29.60 19.76
N ALA A 43 15.59 -29.41 19.52
CA ALA A 43 16.17 -28.10 19.23
C ALA A 43 15.59 -27.50 17.94
N PHE A 44 15.40 -28.33 16.90
CA PHE A 44 14.81 -27.88 15.64
C PHE A 44 13.33 -27.45 15.80
N VAL A 45 12.55 -28.20 16.58
CA VAL A 45 11.16 -27.85 16.90
C VAL A 45 11.10 -26.52 17.68
N VAL A 46 11.97 -26.34 18.67
CA VAL A 46 12.06 -25.09 19.44
C VAL A 46 12.49 -23.93 18.55
N PHE A 47 13.43 -24.15 17.63
CA PHE A 47 13.89 -23.13 16.69
C PHE A 47 12.78 -22.70 15.71
N ILE A 48 12.00 -23.65 15.18
CA ILE A 48 10.83 -23.33 14.35
C ILE A 48 9.81 -22.54 15.16
N PHE A 49 9.49 -22.99 16.38
CA PHE A 49 8.53 -22.30 17.23
C PHE A 49 8.97 -20.87 17.56
N TRP A 50 10.26 -20.67 17.85
CA TRP A 50 10.86 -19.36 18.09
C TRP A 50 10.73 -18.44 16.88
N THR A 51 11.08 -18.92 15.69
CA THR A 51 11.04 -18.10 14.47
C THR A 51 9.60 -17.73 14.09
N MET A 52 8.65 -18.66 14.26
CA MET A 52 7.22 -18.37 14.11
C MET A 52 6.77 -17.28 15.10
N ALA A 53 7.07 -17.44 16.39
CA ALA A 53 6.71 -16.46 17.43
C ALA A 53 7.29 -15.06 17.13
N THR A 54 8.55 -15.01 16.70
CA THR A 54 9.23 -13.76 16.33
C THR A 54 8.57 -13.10 15.13
N SER A 55 8.18 -13.88 14.11
CA SER A 55 7.49 -13.36 12.92
C SER A 55 6.15 -12.71 13.27
N TYR A 56 5.31 -13.38 14.07
CA TYR A 56 4.03 -12.82 14.51
C TYR A 56 4.21 -11.55 15.35
N PHE A 57 5.21 -11.53 16.24
CA PHE A 57 5.51 -10.35 17.05
C PHE A 57 5.94 -9.15 16.20
N CYS A 58 6.81 -9.37 15.21
CA CYS A 58 7.23 -8.32 14.27
C CYS A 58 6.05 -7.74 13.48
N ILE A 59 5.11 -8.58 13.04
CA ILE A 59 3.90 -8.14 12.32
C ILE A 59 3.06 -7.20 13.21
N LEU A 60 2.83 -7.57 14.48
CA LEU A 60 2.10 -6.73 15.43
C LEU A 60 2.78 -5.38 15.66
N LEU A 61 4.10 -5.38 15.86
CA LEU A 61 4.87 -4.14 16.02
C LEU A 61 4.77 -3.25 14.77
N LYS A 62 4.81 -3.82 13.56
CA LYS A 62 4.63 -3.05 12.32
C LYS A 62 3.27 -2.35 12.31
N TYR A 63 2.18 -3.02 12.69
CA TYR A 63 0.87 -2.36 12.74
C TYR A 63 0.83 -1.18 13.71
N ILE A 64 1.41 -1.35 14.91
CA ILE A 64 1.43 -0.29 15.92
C ILE A 64 2.29 0.89 15.46
N ILE A 65 3.49 0.61 14.97
CA ILE A 65 4.47 1.65 14.64
C ILE A 65 4.13 2.38 13.33
N PHE A 66 3.66 1.68 12.31
CA PHE A 66 3.39 2.29 10.99
C PHE A 66 1.97 2.84 10.87
N TYR A 67 0.99 2.30 11.59
CA TYR A 67 -0.40 2.75 11.44
C TYR A 67 -0.87 3.50 12.68
N LEU A 68 -0.77 2.87 13.85
CA LEU A 68 -1.37 3.39 15.07
C LEU A 68 -0.67 4.67 15.56
N TYR A 69 0.67 4.66 15.57
CA TYR A 69 1.45 5.81 16.04
C TYR A 69 1.27 7.06 15.14
N PRO A 70 1.45 7.00 13.81
CA PRO A 70 1.21 8.15 12.94
C PRO A 70 -0.24 8.62 12.95
N THR A 71 -1.21 7.71 13.11
CA THR A 71 -2.63 8.07 13.22
C THR A 71 -2.88 8.88 14.48
N TYR A 72 -2.38 8.43 15.63
CA TYR A 72 -2.49 9.16 16.89
C TYR A 72 -1.86 10.56 16.79
N GLN A 73 -0.68 10.65 16.18
CA GLN A 73 0.01 11.92 15.96
C GLN A 73 -0.79 12.86 15.06
N THR A 74 -1.34 12.33 13.96
CA THR A 74 -2.19 13.09 13.02
C THR A 74 -3.44 13.65 13.73
N ILE A 75 -4.14 12.82 14.51
CA ILE A 75 -5.32 13.24 15.30
C ILE A 75 -4.94 14.31 16.32
N ARG A 76 -3.82 14.15 17.03
CA ARG A 76 -3.34 15.14 18.00
C ARG A 76 -3.07 16.49 17.34
N VAL A 77 -2.41 16.50 16.18
CA VAL A 77 -2.09 17.73 15.44
C VAL A 77 -3.37 18.44 15.01
N ILE A 78 -4.38 17.70 14.52
CA ILE A 78 -5.68 18.25 14.11
C ILE A 78 -6.42 18.87 15.30
N HIS A 79 -6.48 18.17 16.44
CA HIS A 79 -7.21 18.66 17.62
C HIS A 79 -6.54 19.83 18.33
N THR A 80 -5.21 19.88 18.31
CA THR A 80 -4.45 20.92 19.03
C THR A 80 -4.31 22.20 18.21
N ASN A 81 -4.83 22.25 16.97
CA ASN A 81 -4.53 23.29 15.98
C ASN A 81 -3.02 23.55 15.88
N ALA A 82 -2.22 22.48 15.95
CA ALA A 82 -0.78 22.57 15.94
C ALA A 82 -0.25 23.06 14.57
N ASN A 83 1.03 23.43 14.55
CA ASN A 83 1.71 24.00 13.39
C ASN A 83 1.35 23.28 12.08
N LYS A 84 0.94 24.05 11.06
CA LYS A 84 0.60 23.53 9.72
C LYS A 84 1.75 22.70 9.10
N SER A 85 3.00 23.00 9.45
CA SER A 85 4.18 22.25 9.03
C SER A 85 4.19 20.80 9.52
N GLU A 86 3.74 20.54 10.75
CA GLU A 86 3.67 19.18 11.31
C GLU A 86 2.60 18.36 10.61
N LEU A 87 1.45 18.96 10.30
CA LEU A 87 0.40 18.31 9.52
C LEU A 87 0.89 17.91 8.13
N ILE A 88 1.64 18.80 7.46
CA ILE A 88 2.23 18.53 6.14
C ILE A 88 3.25 17.38 6.22
N HIS A 89 4.03 17.28 7.30
CA HIS A 89 4.95 16.15 7.50
C HIS A 89 4.21 14.81 7.56
N TRP A 90 3.16 14.72 8.40
CA TRP A 90 2.36 13.49 8.50
C TRP A 90 1.66 13.15 7.19
N LEU A 91 1.18 14.15 6.45
CA LEU A 91 0.59 13.93 5.13
C LEU A 91 1.62 13.40 4.13
N ASN A 92 2.83 13.96 4.10
CA ASN A 92 3.92 13.44 3.27
C ASN A 92 4.27 12.00 3.63
N TYR A 93 4.28 11.66 4.92
CA TYR A 93 4.47 10.29 5.39
C TYR A 93 3.38 9.36 4.82
N TRP A 94 2.10 9.71 4.96
CA TRP A 94 0.99 8.89 4.47
C TRP A 94 1.05 8.68 2.95
N THR A 95 1.43 9.70 2.19
CA THR A 95 1.61 9.60 0.73
C THR A 95 2.73 8.62 0.37
N VAL A 96 3.91 8.78 0.99
CA VAL A 96 5.06 7.89 0.76
C VAL A 96 4.72 6.46 1.16
N PHE A 97 4.08 6.29 2.31
CA PHE A 97 3.62 4.99 2.80
C PHE A 97 2.65 4.31 1.83
N ALA A 98 1.67 5.04 1.28
CA ALA A 98 0.73 4.52 0.30
C ALA A 98 1.42 4.05 -1.00
N CYS A 99 2.52 4.67 -1.41
CA CYS A 99 3.28 4.23 -2.58
C CYS A 99 4.13 2.99 -2.31
N ILE A 100 4.71 2.88 -1.11
CA ILE A 100 5.57 1.74 -0.72
C ILE A 100 4.74 0.50 -0.40
N MET A 101 3.56 0.67 0.19
CA MET A 101 2.72 -0.43 0.69
C MET A 101 2.39 -1.51 -0.35
N PRO A 102 1.98 -1.20 -1.58
CA PRO A 102 1.80 -2.21 -2.62
C PRO A 102 3.10 -2.94 -2.96
N ILE A 103 4.20 -2.21 -3.12
CA ILE A 103 5.52 -2.77 -3.43
C ILE A 103 5.93 -3.74 -2.32
N GLU A 104 5.75 -3.34 -1.07
CA GLU A 104 6.06 -4.17 0.09
C GLU A 104 5.18 -5.43 0.15
N HIS A 105 3.89 -5.33 -0.19
CA HIS A 105 2.99 -6.47 -0.26
C HIS A 105 3.43 -7.49 -1.31
N TYR A 106 3.80 -7.05 -2.51
CA TYR A 106 4.31 -7.94 -3.56
C TYR A 106 5.71 -8.50 -3.21
N ALA A 107 6.57 -7.67 -2.62
CA ALA A 107 7.88 -8.10 -2.16
C ALA A 107 7.78 -9.17 -1.08
N HIS A 108 6.84 -9.07 -0.14
CA HIS A 108 6.61 -10.06 0.91
C HIS A 108 6.38 -11.46 0.34
N ASN A 109 5.59 -11.57 -0.73
CA ASN A 109 5.29 -12.87 -1.35
C ASN A 109 6.53 -13.52 -1.99
N ILE A 110 7.52 -12.74 -2.40
CA ILE A 110 8.73 -13.22 -3.09
C ILE A 110 9.91 -13.39 -2.12
N ILE A 111 10.00 -12.54 -1.10
CA ILE A 111 11.23 -12.28 -0.33
C ILE A 111 11.16 -12.80 1.11
N ASN A 112 10.00 -13.29 1.57
CA ASN A 112 9.79 -13.71 2.97
C ASN A 112 10.67 -14.87 3.48
N SER A 113 11.40 -15.54 2.61
CA SER A 113 12.30 -16.64 3.00
C SER A 113 13.52 -16.17 3.79
N ILE A 114 13.82 -14.86 3.83
CA ILE A 114 14.99 -14.30 4.53
C ILE A 114 14.57 -13.68 5.87
N PRO A 115 14.99 -14.26 7.02
CA PRO A 115 14.53 -13.86 8.35
C PRO A 115 14.93 -12.45 8.79
N PHE A 116 15.91 -11.79 8.14
CA PHE A 116 16.39 -10.46 8.51
C PHE A 116 15.71 -9.30 7.79
N ILE A 117 14.90 -9.56 6.76
CA ILE A 117 14.33 -8.49 5.92
C ILE A 117 13.27 -7.68 6.66
N SER A 118 12.54 -8.30 7.59
CA SER A 118 11.57 -7.60 8.43
C SER A 118 12.21 -6.49 9.29
N PHE A 119 13.47 -6.65 9.72
CA PHE A 119 14.19 -5.63 10.47
C PHE A 119 14.58 -4.43 9.59
N ILE A 120 15.02 -4.69 8.36
CA ILE A 120 15.35 -3.63 7.39
C ILE A 120 14.12 -2.80 7.08
N GLN A 121 12.96 -3.46 6.89
CA GLN A 121 11.68 -2.77 6.69
C GLN A 121 11.30 -1.88 7.88
N LEU A 122 11.52 -2.36 9.12
CA LEU A 122 11.27 -1.56 10.33
C LEU A 122 12.17 -0.32 10.40
N ILE A 123 13.47 -0.46 10.08
CA ILE A 123 14.43 0.65 10.07
C ILE A 123 14.06 1.66 8.98
N PHE A 124 13.75 1.18 7.78
CA PHE A 124 13.34 2.04 6.67
C PHE A 124 12.03 2.79 6.97
N GLY A 125 11.08 2.11 7.61
CA GLY A 125 9.85 2.71 8.10
C GLY A 125 10.07 3.78 9.15
N TYR A 126 10.92 3.48 10.14
CA TYR A 126 11.33 4.43 11.18
C TYR A 126 11.91 5.70 10.58
N TRP A 127 12.80 5.55 9.61
CA TRP A 127 13.40 6.67 8.91
C TRP A 127 12.36 7.53 8.17
N CYS A 128 11.31 6.91 7.61
CA CYS A 128 10.25 7.63 6.89
C CYS A 128 9.33 8.46 7.79
N TYR A 129 8.94 8.00 8.98
CA TYR A 129 8.08 8.79 9.87
C TYR A 129 8.85 9.74 10.81
N SER A 130 10.15 9.52 11.00
CA SER A 130 10.96 10.34 11.91
C SER A 130 11.01 11.82 11.48
N ASN A 131 10.47 12.70 12.33
CA ASN A 131 10.55 14.16 12.20
C ASN A 131 12.00 14.69 12.23
N TYR A 132 12.95 13.91 12.76
CA TYR A 132 14.35 14.32 12.86
C TYR A 132 15.09 14.20 11.53
N PHE A 133 14.78 13.17 10.74
CA PHE A 133 15.47 12.90 9.48
C PHE A 133 14.68 13.42 8.26
N ASN A 134 13.38 13.73 8.41
CA ASN A 134 12.50 14.21 7.34
C ASN A 134 12.55 13.34 6.08
N GLY A 135 12.71 12.02 6.23
CA GLY A 135 12.85 11.08 5.12
C GLY A 135 11.66 11.12 4.16
N SER A 136 10.44 11.26 4.69
CA SER A 136 9.22 11.43 3.89
C SER A 136 9.27 12.67 2.98
N ARG A 137 9.82 13.78 3.47
CA ARG A 137 9.96 15.03 2.72
C ARG A 137 10.96 14.88 1.57
N ILE A 138 12.10 14.22 1.82
CA ILE A 138 13.11 13.94 0.79
C ILE A 138 12.50 13.09 -0.34
N ILE A 139 11.74 12.05 0.02
CA ILE A 139 11.09 11.18 -0.97
C ILE A 139 10.00 11.95 -1.73
N MET A 140 9.22 12.78 -1.04
CA MET A 140 8.21 13.63 -1.67
C MET A 140 8.84 14.57 -2.70
N GLU A 141 9.87 15.31 -2.29
CA GLU A 141 10.50 16.32 -3.14
C GLU A 141 11.27 15.70 -4.32
N ARG A 142 11.89 14.53 -4.12
CA ARG A 142 12.78 13.93 -5.13
C ARG A 142 12.08 12.98 -6.11
N TYR A 143 11.03 12.29 -5.69
CA TYR A 143 10.40 11.24 -6.51
C TYR A 143 8.93 11.52 -6.81
N LEU A 144 8.15 11.93 -5.81
CA LEU A 144 6.69 12.09 -5.98
C LEU A 144 6.31 13.38 -6.71
N LEU A 145 6.94 14.52 -6.39
CA LEU A 145 6.70 15.79 -7.09
C LEU A 145 7.00 15.71 -8.61
N PRO A 146 8.16 15.21 -9.07
CA PRO A 146 8.41 15.12 -10.52
C PRO A 146 7.47 14.11 -11.22
N LEU A 147 7.07 13.04 -10.52
CA LEU A 147 6.11 12.07 -11.06
C LEU A 147 4.71 12.68 -11.20
N TYR A 148 4.26 13.46 -10.19
CA TYR A 148 3.01 14.21 -10.27
C TYR A 148 3.01 15.20 -11.44
N GLN A 149 4.08 16.00 -11.58
CA GLN A 149 4.20 16.96 -12.68
C GLN A 149 4.19 16.28 -14.06
N TRP A 150 4.81 15.10 -14.18
CA TRP A 150 4.77 14.32 -15.41
C TRP A 150 3.36 13.80 -15.73
N ILE A 151 2.61 13.33 -14.73
CA ILE A 151 1.22 12.86 -14.90
C ILE A 151 0.28 14.02 -15.25
N GLU A 152 0.36 15.13 -14.52
CA GLU A 152 -0.45 16.33 -14.72
C GLU A 152 -0.27 16.88 -16.15
N LYS A 153 0.98 16.98 -16.59
CA LYS A 153 1.32 17.39 -17.96
C LYS A 153 0.76 16.45 -19.03
N ASN A 154 0.62 15.16 -18.73
CA ASN A 154 0.30 14.13 -19.71
C ASN A 154 -1.16 13.68 -19.77
N SER A 155 -1.98 13.83 -18.72
CA SER A 155 -3.19 12.99 -18.66
C SER A 155 -4.51 13.55 -18.12
N ILE A 156 -4.59 14.72 -17.45
CA ILE A 156 -5.86 15.04 -16.76
C ILE A 156 -6.38 16.45 -17.08
N ASP A 157 -5.55 17.48 -17.00
CA ASP A 157 -6.04 18.85 -17.18
C ASP A 157 -6.33 19.19 -18.64
N GLN A 158 -5.57 18.62 -19.58
CA GLN A 158 -5.83 18.79 -21.01
C GLN A 158 -7.08 18.05 -21.48
N ILE A 159 -7.45 16.94 -20.84
CA ILE A 159 -8.64 16.16 -21.21
C ILE A 159 -9.90 16.82 -20.62
N GLY A 160 -9.84 17.22 -19.35
CA GLY A 160 -10.94 17.94 -18.69
C GLY A 160 -11.24 19.29 -19.32
N SER A 161 -10.22 20.10 -19.60
CA SER A 161 -10.40 21.41 -20.26
C SER A 161 -10.97 21.25 -21.67
N LYS A 162 -10.43 20.35 -22.50
CA LYS A 162 -10.96 20.09 -23.85
C LYS A 162 -12.41 19.60 -23.84
N ALA A 163 -12.80 18.76 -22.86
CA ALA A 163 -14.18 18.31 -22.74
C ALA A 163 -15.13 19.45 -22.36
N ILE A 164 -14.72 20.33 -21.43
CA ILE A 164 -15.50 21.52 -21.03
C ILE A 164 -15.63 22.50 -22.20
N ASP A 165 -14.55 22.73 -22.95
CA ASP A 165 -14.55 23.61 -24.12
C ASP A 165 -15.49 23.09 -25.22
N GLN A 166 -15.48 21.77 -25.48
CA GLN A 166 -16.42 21.14 -26.41
C GLN A 166 -17.88 21.31 -25.95
N LEU A 167 -18.17 21.13 -24.66
CA LEU A 167 -19.53 21.32 -24.13
C LEU A 167 -20.01 22.78 -24.27
N ILE A 168 -19.13 23.75 -24.03
CA ILE A 168 -19.41 25.17 -24.24
C ILE A 168 -19.68 25.46 -25.72
N GLU A 169 -18.89 24.89 -26.63
CA GLU A 169 -19.08 25.04 -28.08
C GLU A 169 -20.41 24.42 -28.55
N PHE A 170 -20.72 23.20 -28.12
CA PHE A 170 -21.99 22.53 -28.42
C PHE A 170 -23.19 23.32 -27.89
N SER A 171 -23.11 23.83 -26.65
CA SER A 171 -24.15 24.67 -26.04
C SER A 171 -24.38 25.96 -26.83
N ASN A 172 -23.31 26.65 -27.22
CA ASN A 172 -23.40 27.88 -28.02
C ASN A 172 -23.98 27.62 -29.42
N LYS A 173 -23.60 26.51 -30.06
CA LYS A 173 -24.11 26.09 -31.38
C LYS A 173 -25.61 25.76 -31.33
N GLN A 174 -26.04 25.03 -30.30
CA GLN A 174 -27.46 24.75 -30.02
C GLN A 174 -28.25 26.06 -29.82
N ASN A 175 -27.76 26.94 -28.95
CA ASN A 175 -28.42 28.21 -28.64
C ASN A 175 -28.59 29.08 -29.90
N ASN A 176 -27.56 29.17 -30.74
CA ASN A 176 -27.64 29.91 -32.01
C ASN A 176 -28.64 29.30 -33.00
N ASN A 177 -28.74 27.97 -33.08
CA ASN A 177 -29.72 27.30 -33.93
C ASN A 177 -31.16 27.53 -33.46
N VAL A 178 -31.39 27.49 -32.14
CA VAL A 178 -32.70 27.80 -31.54
C VAL A 178 -33.09 29.24 -31.81
N LYS A 179 -32.18 30.21 -31.58
CA LYS A 179 -32.43 31.63 -31.88
C LYS A 179 -32.82 31.86 -33.34
N LYS A 180 -32.10 31.25 -34.29
CA LYS A 180 -32.42 31.35 -35.72
C LYS A 180 -33.79 30.74 -36.06
N LYS A 181 -34.17 29.62 -35.43
CA LYS A 181 -35.46 28.97 -35.68
C LYS A 181 -36.62 29.78 -35.08
N VAL A 182 -36.46 30.33 -33.89
CA VAL A 182 -37.44 31.23 -33.25
C VAL A 182 -37.65 32.49 -34.08
N GLN A 183 -36.57 33.06 -34.62
CA GLN A 183 -36.64 34.27 -35.44
C GLN A 183 -37.33 34.03 -36.79
N LYS A 184 -37.08 32.87 -37.43
CA LYS A 184 -37.81 32.47 -38.65
C LYS A 184 -39.30 32.24 -38.36
N PHE A 185 -39.62 31.58 -37.26
CA PHE A 185 -41.01 31.32 -36.87
C PHE A 185 -41.77 32.60 -36.52
N SER A 186 -41.12 33.57 -35.86
CA SER A 186 -41.74 34.87 -35.58
C SER A 186 -41.94 35.69 -36.85
N THR A 187 -41.01 35.66 -37.81
CA THR A 187 -41.20 36.30 -39.11
C THR A 187 -42.31 35.65 -39.93
N GLU A 188 -42.39 34.32 -39.98
CA GLU A 188 -43.45 33.58 -40.69
C GLU A 188 -44.84 33.77 -40.04
N THR A 189 -44.89 33.87 -38.72
CA THR A 189 -46.15 34.14 -37.99
C THR A 189 -46.65 35.57 -38.23
N VAL A 190 -45.73 36.54 -38.30
CA VAL A 190 -46.06 37.96 -38.57
C VAL A 190 -46.50 38.14 -40.02
N THR A 191 -45.81 37.54 -40.99
CA THR A 191 -46.19 37.61 -42.42
C THR A 191 -47.51 36.91 -42.70
N ASN A 192 -47.75 35.73 -42.11
CA ASN A 192 -49.04 35.02 -42.25
C ASN A 192 -50.21 35.77 -41.61
N LYS A 193 -49.99 36.51 -40.51
CA LYS A 193 -51.02 37.37 -39.91
C LYS A 193 -51.31 38.62 -40.75
N LEU A 194 -50.31 39.18 -41.43
CA LEU A 194 -50.48 40.33 -42.32
C LEU A 194 -51.24 39.95 -43.60
N ASN A 195 -50.92 38.81 -44.21
CA ASN A 195 -51.58 38.34 -45.44
C ASN A 195 -53.03 37.88 -45.25
N LYS A 196 -53.46 37.56 -44.02
CA LYS A 196 -54.84 37.17 -43.70
C LYS A 196 -55.76 38.36 -43.40
N LYS A 197 -55.22 39.59 -43.35
CA LYS A 197 -55.92 40.84 -43.04
C LYS A 197 -56.17 41.74 -44.26
N LEU A 198 -55.66 41.34 -45.42
CA LEU A 198 -55.94 41.90 -46.75
C LEU A 198 -56.90 40.96 -47.48
#